data_AF-A0A9W9T213-F1
#
_entry.id   AF-A0A9W9T213-F1
#
_cell.length_a   1.000
_cell.length_b   1.000
_cell.length_c   1.000
_cell.angle_alpha   90.00
_cell.angle_beta   90.00
_cell.angle_gamma   90.00
#
_symmetry.space_group_name_H-M   'P 1'
#
loop_
_entity.id
_entity.type
_entity.pdbx_description
1 polymer ?
#
loop_
_entity_poly.entity_id
_entity_poly.type
_entity_poly.pdbx_seq_one_letter_code
_entity_poly.pdbx_strand_id
1 'polypeptide(L)'
;MGMAGEIGQIKVEAKADLVIFDRKSPSRFVAAQEDPVSAVVLYSSERDVETVIVDGVVRKEGETLLPVLIADVPTSALNFTSSKQQLEWIDVMTKVLGSRTRIKAKAQGIDFNAAEESVIDAFHMNRIVMKEKI
;
A
#
# COMPACT_ATOMS: atom_id res chain seq x y z
N MET A 1 -13.91 0.98 9.63
CA MET A 1 -12.82 0.03 9.93
C MET A 1 -13.06 -0.84 11.17
N GLY A 2 -14.00 -0.56 12.08
CA GLY A 2 -14.36 -1.51 13.17
C GLY A 2 -13.32 -1.72 14.28
N MET A 3 -12.10 -1.19 14.14
CA MET A 3 -10.97 -1.36 15.07
C MET A 3 -10.83 -0.21 16.09
N ALA A 4 -11.94 0.44 16.44
CA ALA A 4 -11.91 1.57 17.37
C ALA A 4 -11.48 1.07 18.76
N GLY A 5 -10.46 1.71 19.35
CA GLY A 5 -9.91 1.30 20.63
C GLY A 5 -8.75 0.31 20.53
N GLU A 6 -8.57 -0.36 19.39
CA GLU A 6 -7.45 -1.30 19.17
C GLU A 6 -6.25 -0.63 18.52
N ILE A 7 -6.48 0.26 17.55
CA ILE A 7 -5.43 0.95 16.78
C ILE A 7 -5.61 2.47 16.77
N GLY A 8 -4.59 3.20 16.31
CA GLY A 8 -4.66 4.66 16.09
C GLY A 8 -4.54 5.48 17.38
N GLN A 9 -4.13 4.86 18.48
CA GLN A 9 -3.91 5.50 19.76
C GLN A 9 -2.73 4.85 20.50
N ILE A 10 -2.02 5.65 21.30
CA ILE A 10 -0.96 5.15 22.19
C ILE A 10 -1.59 5.00 23.58
N LYS A 11 -2.03 3.78 23.90
CA LYS A 11 -2.71 3.46 25.17
C LYS A 11 -2.38 2.02 25.58
N VAL A 12 -2.34 1.77 26.89
CA VAL A 12 -2.29 0.40 27.43
C VAL A 12 -3.45 -0.41 26.87
N GLU A 13 -3.19 -1.68 26.55
CA GLU A 13 -4.10 -2.62 25.85
C GLU A 13 -4.38 -2.33 24.37
N ALA A 14 -3.92 -1.19 23.81
CA ALA A 14 -3.96 -0.99 22.36
C ALA A 14 -2.81 -1.75 21.68
N LYS A 15 -2.95 -2.03 20.38
CA LYS A 15 -1.89 -2.62 19.57
C LYS A 15 -0.67 -1.70 19.53
N ALA A 16 0.51 -2.30 19.55
CA ALA A 16 1.79 -1.60 19.44
C ALA A 16 2.08 -1.22 17.98
N ASP A 17 1.22 -0.38 17.42
CA ASP A 17 1.33 0.18 16.07
C ASP A 17 1.86 1.62 16.17
N LEU A 18 3.12 1.81 15.81
CA LEU A 18 3.82 3.09 15.99
C LEU A 18 4.54 3.51 14.70
N VAL A 19 4.56 4.82 14.47
CA VAL A 19 5.32 5.45 13.40
C VAL A 19 6.21 6.52 14.03
N ILE A 20 7.51 6.42 13.78
CA ILE A 20 8.51 7.37 14.27
C ILE A 20 8.96 8.20 13.07
N PHE A 21 8.94 9.52 13.22
CA PHE A 21 9.39 10.45 12.19
C PHE A 21 10.77 11.00 12.53
N ASP A 22 11.64 11.10 11.53
CA ASP A 22 12.88 11.85 11.68
C ASP A 22 12.58 13.36 11.82
N ARG A 23 13.33 14.05 12.68
CA ARG A 23 13.27 15.52 12.85
C ARG A 23 14.42 16.24 12.18
N LYS A 24 15.42 15.52 11.66
CA LYS A 24 16.65 16.10 11.13
C LYS A 24 16.59 16.38 9.63
N SER A 25 15.56 15.91 8.94
CA SER A 25 15.40 16.19 7.52
C SER A 25 15.26 17.71 7.27
N PRO A 26 15.94 18.26 6.23
CA PRO A 26 15.97 19.70 5.98
C PRO A 26 14.59 20.34 5.79
N SER A 27 13.61 19.59 5.29
CA SER A 27 12.25 20.07 5.03
C SER A 27 11.45 20.41 6.29
N ARG A 28 11.86 19.89 7.46
CA ARG A 28 11.08 19.98 8.70
C ARG A 28 11.87 20.48 9.90
N PHE A 29 13.20 20.40 9.87
CA PHE A 29 14.06 20.68 11.02
C PHE A 29 13.60 21.90 11.82
N VAL A 30 13.39 23.05 11.17
CA VAL A 30 12.94 24.28 11.84
C VAL A 30 11.52 24.13 12.42
N ALA A 31 10.56 23.68 11.62
CA ALA A 31 9.16 23.53 12.05
C ALA A 31 9.01 22.54 13.21
N ALA A 32 9.80 21.46 13.21
CA ALA A 32 9.77 20.47 14.28
C ALA A 32 10.20 21.06 15.62
N GLN A 33 11.18 21.97 15.64
CA GLN A 33 11.65 22.62 16.88
C GLN A 33 10.56 23.41 17.58
N GLU A 34 9.66 24.02 16.82
CA GLU A 34 8.53 24.80 17.34
C GLU A 34 7.31 23.93 17.67
N ASP A 35 6.85 23.12 16.70
CA ASP A 35 5.69 22.24 16.86
C ASP A 35 5.88 20.93 16.05
N PRO A 36 6.27 19.82 16.70
CA PRO A 36 6.45 18.53 16.02
C PRO A 36 5.20 18.01 15.30
N VAL A 37 4.01 18.29 15.84
CA VAL A 37 2.76 17.73 15.28
C VAL A 37 2.43 18.45 13.99
N SER A 38 2.41 19.78 14.01
CA SER A 38 2.24 20.58 12.78
C SER A 38 3.34 20.28 11.77
N ALA A 39 4.57 20.04 12.26
CA ALA A 39 5.69 19.70 11.40
C ALA A 39 5.48 18.37 10.64
N VAL A 40 4.87 17.37 11.29
CA VAL A 40 4.48 16.11 10.65
C VAL A 40 3.33 16.32 9.67
N VAL A 41 2.29 17.04 10.07
CA VAL A 41 1.08 17.21 9.25
C VAL A 41 1.33 18.02 7.98
N LEU A 42 2.14 19.08 8.06
CA LEU A 42 2.31 20.06 6.97
C LEU A 42 3.55 19.83 6.11
N TYR A 43 4.60 19.18 6.65
CA TYR A 43 5.91 19.15 6.00
C TYR A 43 6.55 17.75 5.92
N SER A 44 5.84 16.68 6.30
CA SER A 44 6.33 15.31 6.11
C SER A 44 5.96 14.69 4.77
N SER A 45 6.85 13.81 4.32
CA SER A 45 6.65 12.82 3.28
C SER A 45 6.81 11.41 3.84
N GLU A 46 6.49 10.39 3.05
CA GLU A 46 6.69 8.98 3.39
C GLU A 46 8.15 8.63 3.68
N ARG A 47 9.10 9.42 3.16
CA ARG A 47 10.54 9.22 3.41
C ARG A 47 10.94 9.63 4.82
N ASP A 48 10.24 10.58 5.41
CA ASP A 48 10.53 11.09 6.75
C ASP A 48 10.10 10.15 7.87
N VAL A 49 9.36 9.09 7.54
CA VAL A 49 9.10 8.00 8.47
C VAL A 49 10.40 7.23 8.69
N GLU A 50 10.98 7.33 9.86
CA GLU A 50 12.24 6.67 10.19
C GLU A 50 12.00 5.19 10.52
N THR A 51 11.09 4.93 11.46
CA THR A 51 10.74 3.59 11.93
C THR A 51 9.25 3.34 11.88
N VAL A 52 8.86 2.11 11.51
CA VAL A 52 7.47 1.63 11.56
C VAL A 52 7.43 0.35 12.38
N ILE A 53 6.53 0.31 13.37
CA ILE A 53 6.27 -0.86 14.22
C ILE A 53 4.82 -1.26 14.01
N VAL A 54 4.58 -2.55 13.72
CA VAL A 54 3.24 -3.12 13.53
C VAL A 54 3.11 -4.35 14.41
N ASP A 55 2.09 -4.38 15.26
CA ASP A 55 1.87 -5.41 16.29
C ASP A 55 3.15 -5.67 17.12
N GLY A 56 3.91 -4.60 17.44
CA GLY A 56 5.17 -4.69 18.20
C GLY A 56 6.39 -5.16 17.41
N VAL A 57 6.28 -5.42 16.10
CA VAL A 57 7.38 -5.85 15.24
C VAL A 57 7.85 -4.70 14.35
N VAL A 58 9.14 -4.41 14.34
CA VAL A 58 9.74 -3.41 13.45
C VAL A 58 9.63 -3.87 11.99
N ARG A 59 9.01 -3.06 11.13
CA ARG A 59 8.79 -3.31 9.70
C ARG A 59 9.57 -2.36 8.78
N LYS A 60 10.02 -1.23 9.32
CA LYS A 60 10.89 -0.26 8.66
C LYS A 60 11.83 0.31 9.71
N GLU A 61 13.10 0.47 9.38
CA GLU A 61 14.11 1.12 10.21
C GLU A 61 15.18 1.73 9.29
N GLY A 62 15.73 2.90 9.66
CA GLY A 62 16.80 3.52 8.87
C GLY A 62 16.42 3.73 7.40
N GLU A 63 15.19 4.19 7.16
CA GLU A 63 14.59 4.41 5.83
C GLU A 63 14.40 3.14 4.96
N THR A 64 14.74 1.96 5.49
CA THR A 64 14.69 0.69 4.75
C THR A 64 13.57 -0.21 5.26
N LEU A 65 12.83 -0.82 4.34
CA LEU A 65 11.78 -1.78 4.67
C LEU A 65 12.41 -3.13 4.99
N LEU A 66 12.04 -3.69 6.15
CA LEU A 66 12.62 -4.92 6.66
C LEU A 66 11.90 -6.15 6.06
N PRO A 67 12.59 -7.29 5.97
CA PRO A 67 11.99 -8.53 5.49
C PRO A 67 10.88 -9.03 6.42
N VAL A 68 9.92 -9.77 5.86
CA VAL A 68 8.78 -10.29 6.61
C VAL A 68 8.79 -11.81 6.61
N LEU A 69 8.70 -12.41 7.79
CA LEU A 69 8.48 -13.84 7.93
C LEU A 69 7.05 -14.19 7.52
N ILE A 70 6.90 -15.16 6.62
CA ILE A 70 5.60 -15.69 6.23
C ILE A 70 5.33 -16.91 7.12
N ALA A 71 4.24 -16.88 7.88
CA ALA A 71 3.78 -18.06 8.61
C ALA A 71 3.32 -19.14 7.63
N ASP A 72 3.53 -20.41 7.97
CA ASP A 72 3.03 -21.54 7.19
C ASP A 72 1.50 -21.49 7.14
N VAL A 73 0.95 -20.94 6.07
CA VAL A 73 -0.50 -20.89 5.85
C VAL A 73 -0.95 -22.29 5.41
N PRO A 74 -1.99 -22.89 6.02
CA PRO A 74 -2.51 -24.18 5.60
C PRO A 74 -3.08 -24.13 4.17
N THR A 75 -2.28 -24.70 3.27
CA THR A 75 -2.40 -25.23 1.89
C THR A 75 -3.75 -25.26 1.14
N SER A 76 -4.66 -24.30 1.30
CA SER A 76 -5.89 -24.25 0.47
C SER A 76 -6.01 -23.01 -0.42
N ALA A 77 -5.21 -21.97 -0.19
CA ALA A 77 -5.25 -20.72 -0.98
C ALA A 77 -3.93 -20.34 -1.67
N LEU A 78 -2.86 -21.14 -1.56
CA LEU A 78 -1.52 -20.77 -2.02
C LEU A 78 -0.94 -21.77 -3.00
N ASN A 79 -1.09 -21.50 -4.30
CA ASN A 79 -0.11 -21.91 -5.32
C ASN A 79 1.17 -21.04 -5.22
N PHE A 80 1.57 -20.66 -4.00
CA PHE A 80 2.38 -19.48 -3.72
C PHE A 80 3.33 -19.72 -2.55
N THR A 81 4.06 -20.84 -2.53
CA THR A 81 5.24 -20.94 -1.66
C THR A 81 6.39 -21.53 -2.45
N SER A 82 7.20 -20.63 -3.02
CA SER A 82 8.64 -20.92 -3.07
C SER A 82 9.10 -20.98 -1.61
N SER A 83 9.92 -21.95 -1.28
CA SER A 83 10.41 -22.40 0.04
C SER A 83 11.09 -21.35 0.96
N LYS A 84 10.93 -20.05 0.70
CA LYS A 84 11.47 -19.00 1.56
C LYS A 84 10.47 -18.68 2.67
N GLN A 85 10.87 -18.96 3.91
CA GLN A 85 10.17 -18.57 5.13
C GLN A 85 10.19 -17.04 5.37
N GLN A 86 11.00 -16.31 4.59
CA GLN A 86 11.20 -14.87 4.67
C GLN A 86 10.99 -14.23 3.29
N LEU A 87 10.24 -13.13 3.26
CA LEU A 87 9.91 -12.37 2.08
C LEU A 87 10.66 -11.04 2.09
N GLU A 88 11.54 -10.85 1.11
CA GLU A 88 12.23 -9.59 0.87
C GLU A 88 11.41 -8.66 -0.01
N TRP A 89 11.64 -7.36 0.08
CA TRP A 89 10.90 -6.40 -0.74
C TRP A 89 11.24 -6.47 -2.24
N ILE A 90 12.44 -6.92 -2.57
CA ILE A 90 12.82 -7.22 -3.96
C ILE A 90 12.02 -8.40 -4.53
N ASP A 91 11.68 -9.40 -3.71
CA ASP A 91 10.85 -10.53 -4.14
C ASP A 91 9.45 -10.03 -4.51
N VAL A 92 8.88 -9.11 -3.70
CA VAL A 92 7.56 -8.51 -3.97
C VAL A 92 7.58 -7.62 -5.21
N MET A 93 8.59 -6.76 -5.37
CA MET A 93 8.75 -5.96 -6.58
C MET A 93 8.81 -6.83 -7.84
N THR A 94 9.56 -7.93 -7.80
CA THR A 94 9.66 -8.88 -8.91
C THR A 94 8.29 -9.49 -9.25
N LYS A 95 7.49 -9.86 -8.26
CA LYS A 95 6.14 -10.40 -8.47
C LYS A 95 5.17 -9.35 -9.01
N VAL A 96 5.23 -8.11 -8.51
CA VAL A 96 4.41 -6.99 -9.00
C VAL A 96 4.73 -6.69 -10.46
N LEU A 97 6.02 -6.63 -10.83
CA LEU A 97 6.45 -6.44 -12.23
C LEU A 97 5.97 -7.58 -13.12
N GLY A 98 6.13 -8.83 -12.69
CA GLY A 98 5.61 -9.99 -13.41
C GLY A 98 4.08 -9.96 -13.57
N SER A 99 3.36 -9.50 -12.55
CA SER A 99 1.90 -9.31 -12.60
C SER A 99 1.50 -8.27 -13.64
N ARG A 100 2.17 -7.10 -13.63
CA ARG A 100 1.97 -6.04 -14.62
C ARG A 100 2.18 -6.55 -16.04
N THR A 101 3.23 -7.34 -16.30
CA THR A 101 3.49 -7.90 -17.63
C THR A 101 2.36 -8.83 -18.08
N ARG A 102 1.87 -9.72 -17.19
CA ARG A 102 0.73 -10.61 -17.50
C ARG A 102 -0.55 -9.83 -17.78
N ILE A 103 -0.86 -8.82 -16.96
CA ILE A 103 -2.04 -7.97 -17.15
C ILE A 103 -1.96 -7.23 -18.49
N LYS A 104 -0.80 -6.66 -18.82
CA LYS A 104 -0.59 -5.99 -20.11
C LYS A 104 -0.76 -6.94 -21.29
N ALA A 105 -0.21 -8.16 -21.23
CA ALA A 105 -0.37 -9.15 -22.28
C ALA A 105 -1.84 -9.54 -22.49
N LYS A 106 -2.61 -9.71 -21.40
CA LYS A 106 -4.06 -9.95 -21.49
C LYS A 106 -4.82 -8.76 -22.08
N ALA A 107 -4.38 -7.55 -21.80
CA ALA A 107 -5.03 -6.33 -22.30
C ALA A 107 -4.77 -6.06 -23.80
N GLN A 108 -3.68 -6.56 -24.38
CA GLN A 108 -3.31 -6.32 -25.79
C GLN A 108 -4.34 -6.85 -26.81
N GLY A 109 -5.18 -7.81 -26.42
CA GLY A 109 -6.25 -8.36 -27.28
C GLY A 109 -7.64 -7.81 -26.99
N ILE A 110 -7.77 -6.84 -26.07
CA ILE A 110 -9.05 -6.28 -25.68
C ILE A 110 -9.31 -5.00 -26.49
N ASP A 111 -10.33 -5.03 -27.33
CA ASP A 111 -10.90 -3.84 -27.92
C ASP A 111 -11.84 -3.18 -26.91
N PHE A 112 -11.32 -2.16 -26.23
CA PHE A 112 -12.07 -1.43 -25.20
C PHE A 112 -13.29 -0.69 -25.78
N ASN A 113 -13.26 -0.29 -27.05
CA ASN A 113 -14.40 0.37 -27.69
C ASN A 113 -15.52 -0.64 -27.97
N ALA A 114 -15.16 -1.84 -28.45
CA ALA A 114 -16.14 -2.93 -28.65
C ALA A 114 -16.71 -3.43 -27.31
N ALA A 115 -15.88 -3.47 -26.26
CA ALA A 115 -16.32 -3.80 -24.90
C ALA A 115 -17.28 -2.75 -24.33
N GLU A 116 -17.01 -1.46 -24.54
CA GLU A 116 -17.87 -0.36 -24.14
C GLU A 116 -19.24 -0.44 -24.83
N GLU A 117 -19.28 -0.62 -26.15
CA GLU A 117 -20.54 -0.80 -26.88
C GLU A 117 -21.33 -2.01 -26.37
N SER A 118 -20.64 -3.12 -26.07
CA SER A 118 -21.28 -4.33 -25.52
C SER A 118 -21.91 -4.08 -24.13
N VAL A 119 -21.28 -3.27 -23.28
CA VAL A 119 -21.82 -2.89 -21.97
C VAL A 119 -23.01 -1.95 -22.11
N ILE A 120 -22.92 -0.95 -22.99
CA ILE A 120 -24.03 -0.03 -23.29
C ILE A 120 -25.26 -0.82 -23.75
N ASP A 121 -25.06 -1.82 -24.61
CA ASP A 121 -26.14 -2.66 -25.12
C ASP A 121 -26.70 -3.62 -24.06
N ALA A 122 -25.84 -4.30 -23.30
CA ALA A 122 -26.26 -5.25 -22.27
C ALA A 122 -27.08 -4.60 -21.14
N PHE A 123 -26.80 -3.33 -20.82
CA PHE A 123 -27.50 -2.58 -19.78
C PHE A 123 -28.51 -1.56 -20.34
N HIS A 124 -28.79 -1.57 -21.64
CA HIS A 124 -29.72 -0.65 -22.32
C HIS A 124 -29.46 0.84 -22.00
N MET A 125 -28.19 1.22 -21.91
CA MET A 125 -27.79 2.57 -21.53
C MET A 125 -28.00 3.56 -22.69
N ASN A 126 -28.32 4.81 -22.36
CA ASN A 126 -28.55 5.83 -23.38
C ASN A 126 -27.22 6.26 -24.02
N ARG A 127 -27.04 5.90 -25.29
CA ARG A 127 -25.85 6.18 -26.11
C ARG A 127 -25.54 7.66 -26.25
N ILE A 128 -26.56 8.51 -26.31
CA ILE A 128 -26.41 9.96 -26.55
C ILE A 128 -25.75 10.62 -25.33
N VAL A 129 -26.20 10.24 -24.12
CA VAL A 129 -25.68 10.79 -22.86
C VAL A 129 -24.24 10.32 -22.57
N MET A 130 -23.88 9.13 -23.04
CA MET A 130 -22.57 8.51 -22.75
C MET A 130 -21.45 9.01 -23.68
N LYS A 131 -21.76 9.32 -24.95
CA LYS A 131 -20.73 9.72 -25.95
C LYS A 131 -20.37 11.20 -25.94
N GLU A 132 -21.16 12.07 -25.32
CA GLU A 132 -20.91 13.53 -25.28
C GLU A 132 -19.82 13.96 -24.27
N LYS A 133 -19.27 13.04 -23.48
CA LYS A 133 -18.37 13.37 -22.35
C LYS A 133 -16.90 12.95 -22.52
N ILE A 134 -16.48 12.56 -23.72
CA ILE A 134 -15.08 12.20 -24.03
C ILE A 134 -14.45 13.26 -24.92
#